data_AF-A0A2E6QKX0-F1
#
_entry.id   AF-A0A2E6QKX0-F1
#
_cell.length_a   1.000
_cell.length_b   1.000
_cell.length_c   1.000
_cell.angle_alpha   90.00
_cell.angle_beta   90.00
_cell.angle_gamma   90.00
#
_symmetry.space_group_name_H-M   'P 1'
#
loop_
_entity.id
_entity.type
_entity.pdbx_description
1 polymer ?
#
loop_
_entity_poly.entity_id
_entity_poly.type
_entity_poly.pdbx_seq_one_letter_code
_entity_poly.pdbx_strand_id
1 'polypeptide(L)'
;MEVRWYAPRGVDAQTPHDRDELYVVMSGEGWFVNGDSRERFEAGDILFVPANVEHRFEEFSDDFGTWVIFYGPIGGETAGG
;
A
#
# COMPACT_ATOMS: atom_id res chain seq x y z
N MET A 1 14.20 6.20 4.92
CA MET A 1 13.40 4.97 4.96
C MET A 1 12.64 4.91 6.27
N GLU A 2 11.38 4.56 6.23
CA GLU A 2 10.49 4.43 7.40
C GLU A 2 9.62 3.19 7.22
N VAL A 3 9.36 2.46 8.31
CA VAL A 3 8.54 1.25 8.29
C VAL A 3 7.43 1.40 9.32
N ARG A 4 6.19 1.07 8.95
CA ARG A 4 5.04 1.07 9.85
C ARG A 4 4.21 -0.19 9.67
N TRP A 5 3.54 -0.61 10.74
CA TRP A 5 2.50 -1.62 10.68
C TRP A 5 1.17 -0.96 10.36
N TYR A 6 0.45 -1.46 9.37
CA TYR A 6 -0.88 -1.00 8.98
C TYR A 6 -1.87 -2.16 9.01
N ALA A 7 -2.94 -2.01 9.80
CA ALA A 7 -3.98 -3.02 9.98
C ALA A 7 -5.33 -2.34 10.25
N PRO A 8 -5.92 -1.69 9.23
CA PRO A 8 -7.22 -1.07 9.36
C PRO A 8 -8.28 -2.13 9.63
N ARG A 9 -9.37 -1.73 10.28
CA ARG A 9 -10.52 -2.59 10.54
C ARG A 9 -11.75 -2.01 9.86
N GLY A 10 -12.30 -2.75 8.91
CA GLY A 10 -13.49 -2.37 8.13
C GLY A 10 -13.21 -1.36 7.01
N VAL A 11 -12.63 -0.19 7.33
CA VAL A 11 -12.39 0.88 6.33
C VAL A 11 -10.92 1.32 6.36
N ASP A 12 -10.35 1.46 5.17
CA ASP A 12 -9.03 2.05 4.97
C ASP A 12 -9.12 3.59 4.95
N ALA A 13 -8.58 4.23 5.99
CA ALA A 13 -8.59 5.68 6.18
C ALA A 13 -7.34 6.40 5.64
N GLN A 14 -6.52 5.73 4.82
CA GLN A 14 -5.29 6.31 4.27
C GLN A 14 -5.57 7.49 3.32
N THR A 15 -4.58 8.36 3.21
CA THR A 15 -4.53 9.48 2.28
C THR A 15 -3.27 9.35 1.43
N PRO A 16 -3.24 9.89 0.19
CA PRO A 16 -2.05 9.83 -0.64
C PRO A 16 -0.82 10.35 0.10
N HIS A 17 0.31 9.64 -0.01
CA HIS A 17 1.58 10.02 0.60
C HIS A 17 2.55 10.61 -0.44
N ASP A 18 3.55 11.34 0.04
CA ASP A 18 4.50 12.09 -0.77
C ASP A 18 5.78 11.32 -1.12
N ARG A 19 5.87 10.04 -0.75
CA ARG A 19 7.00 9.14 -1.01
C ARG A 19 6.49 7.82 -1.58
N ASP A 20 7.39 7.05 -2.19
CA ASP A 20 7.06 5.72 -2.66
C ASP A 20 6.80 4.76 -1.50
N GLU A 21 5.88 3.84 -1.71
CA GLU A 21 5.44 2.87 -0.73
C GLU A 21 5.57 1.45 -1.24
N LEU A 22 6.03 0.55 -0.36
CA LEU A 22 5.89 -0.89 -0.53
C LEU A 22 5.06 -1.45 0.61
N TYR A 23 4.01 -2.17 0.27
CA TYR A 23 3.22 -2.96 1.20
C TYR A 23 3.66 -4.42 1.13
N VAL A 24 3.93 -5.03 2.28
CA VAL A 24 4.18 -6.47 2.42
C VAL A 24 3.04 -7.06 3.21
N VAL A 25 2.11 -7.73 2.51
CA VAL A 25 0.89 -8.26 3.12
C VAL A 25 1.23 -9.47 3.97
N MET A 26 1.02 -9.36 5.29
CA MET A 26 1.33 -10.42 6.24
C MET A 26 0.14 -11.32 6.53
N SER A 27 -1.08 -10.79 6.44
CA SER A 27 -2.32 -11.53 6.67
C SER A 27 -3.49 -10.89 5.93
N GLY A 28 -4.51 -11.71 5.68
CA GLY A 28 -5.74 -11.33 4.99
C GLY A 28 -5.66 -11.32 3.47
N GLU A 29 -6.80 -11.03 2.87
CA GLU A 29 -7.03 -10.94 1.42
C GLU A 29 -8.06 -9.84 1.13
N GLY A 30 -8.10 -9.34 -0.10
CA GLY A 30 -9.04 -8.28 -0.45
C GLY A 30 -8.84 -7.76 -1.86
N TRP A 31 -9.19 -6.49 -2.08
CA TRP A 31 -8.87 -5.76 -3.29
C TRP A 31 -7.97 -4.58 -2.97
N PHE A 32 -7.00 -4.32 -3.85
CA PHE A 32 -6.15 -3.16 -3.78
C PHE A 32 -6.40 -2.28 -4.99
N VAL A 33 -6.74 -1.01 -4.73
CA VAL A 33 -6.87 0.03 -5.74
C VAL A 33 -5.58 0.83 -5.74
N ASN A 34 -5.00 1.04 -6.93
CA ASN A 34 -3.76 1.77 -7.12
C ASN A 34 -3.86 2.66 -8.38
N GLY A 35 -4.24 3.92 -8.18
CA GLY A 35 -4.67 4.80 -9.25
C GLY A 35 -5.88 4.21 -9.99
N ASP A 36 -5.73 3.98 -11.28
CA ASP A 36 -6.80 3.44 -12.14
C ASP A 36 -6.86 1.89 -12.14
N SER A 37 -5.93 1.21 -11.48
CA SER A 37 -5.91 -0.25 -11.40
C SER A 37 -6.61 -0.74 -10.14
N ARG A 38 -7.22 -1.94 -10.26
CA ARG A 38 -7.77 -2.69 -9.13
C ARG A 38 -7.39 -4.15 -9.27
N GLU A 39 -6.73 -4.69 -8.27
CA GLU A 39 -6.23 -6.07 -8.28
C GLU A 39 -6.57 -6.81 -6.98
N ARG A 40 -6.61 -8.15 -7.05
CA ARG A 40 -6.72 -8.99 -5.87
C ARG A 40 -5.36 -9.02 -5.17
N PHE A 41 -5.39 -9.00 -3.83
CA PHE A 41 -4.21 -9.28 -3.02
C PHE A 41 -4.52 -10.38 -2.00
N GLU A 42 -3.47 -11.07 -1.57
CA GLU A 42 -3.48 -12.04 -0.47
C GLU A 42 -2.17 -11.98 0.34
N ALA A 43 -2.11 -12.74 1.43
CA ALA A 43 -0.92 -12.84 2.26
C ALA A 43 0.28 -13.36 1.46
N GLY A 44 1.41 -12.65 1.57
CA GLY A 44 2.63 -12.91 0.81
C GLY A 44 2.84 -11.97 -0.38
N ASP A 45 1.81 -11.22 -0.79
CA ASP A 45 1.95 -10.24 -1.85
C ASP A 45 2.79 -9.02 -1.43
N ILE A 46 3.45 -8.43 -2.43
CA ILE A 46 4.14 -7.15 -2.32
C ILE A 46 3.48 -6.18 -3.30
N LEU A 47 2.96 -5.07 -2.78
CA LEU A 47 2.29 -4.04 -3.57
C LEU A 47 3.13 -2.77 -3.58
N PHE A 48 3.29 -2.17 -4.76
CA PHE A 48 4.06 -0.93 -4.93
C PHE A 48 3.11 0.23 -5.25
N VAL A 49 3.29 1.35 -4.57
CA VAL A 49 2.57 2.60 -4.86
C VAL A 49 3.58 3.73 -5.11
N PRO A 50 3.55 4.36 -6.29
CA PRO A 50 4.33 5.57 -6.53
C PRO A 50 3.85 6.73 -5.65
N ALA A 51 4.75 7.61 -5.27
CA ALA A 51 4.41 8.83 -4.55
C ALA A 51 3.27 9.60 -5.22
N ASN A 52 2.35 10.13 -4.41
CA ASN A 52 1.15 10.89 -4.79
C ASN A 52 0.08 10.11 -5.57
N VAL A 53 0.22 8.80 -5.74
CA VAL A 53 -0.84 7.96 -6.32
C VAL A 53 -1.87 7.62 -5.25
N GLU A 54 -3.14 7.91 -5.54
CA GLU A 54 -4.24 7.51 -4.68
C GLU A 54 -4.36 5.98 -4.67
N HIS A 55 -4.45 5.40 -3.49
CA HIS A 55 -4.55 3.97 -3.29
C HIS A 55 -5.43 3.65 -2.09
N ARG A 56 -6.02 2.45 -2.09
CA ARG A 56 -6.96 2.00 -1.07
C ARG A 56 -7.01 0.48 -0.99
N PHE A 57 -7.09 -0.04 0.24
CA PHE A 57 -7.55 -1.41 0.49
C PHE A 57 -9.08 -1.46 0.59
N GLU A 58 -9.72 -2.34 -0.17
CA GLU A 58 -11.17 -2.50 -0.24
C GLU A 58 -11.59 -3.96 0.01
N GLU A 59 -12.79 -4.14 0.58
CA GLU A 59 -13.43 -5.45 0.83
C GLU A 59 -12.45 -6.51 1.38
N PHE A 60 -11.59 -6.10 2.32
CA PHE A 60 -10.56 -6.95 2.89
C PHE A 60 -11.07 -7.74 4.10
N SER A 61 -10.47 -8.90 4.34
CA SER A 61 -10.81 -9.76 5.48
C SER A 61 -10.50 -9.10 6.83
N ASP A 62 -11.22 -9.53 7.87
CA ASP A 62 -11.12 -8.94 9.22
C ASP A 62 -9.72 -9.05 9.83
N ASP A 63 -8.91 -10.00 9.37
CA ASP A 63 -7.54 -10.25 9.82
C ASP A 63 -6.47 -9.53 8.99
N PHE A 64 -6.85 -8.66 8.05
CA PHE A 64 -5.90 -7.91 7.22
C PHE A 64 -4.83 -7.18 8.05
N GLY A 65 -3.60 -7.27 7.58
CA GLY A 65 -2.44 -6.62 8.17
C GLY A 65 -1.23 -6.63 7.22
N THR A 66 -0.57 -5.50 7.10
CA THR A 66 0.54 -5.29 6.18
C THR A 66 1.62 -4.40 6.79
N TRP A 67 2.88 -4.66 6.44
CA TRP A 67 3.95 -3.69 6.67
C TRP A 67 3.98 -2.70 5.52
N VAL A 68 3.95 -1.40 5.82
CA VAL A 68 4.20 -0.35 4.82
C VAL A 68 5.61 0.21 5.00
N ILE A 69 6.33 0.32 3.90
CA ILE A 69 7.69 0.85 3.83
C ILE A 69 7.67 2.11 2.97
N PHE A 70 7.93 3.26 3.58
CA PHE A 70 8.10 4.52 2.86
C PHE A 70 9.58 4.74 2.52
N TYR A 71 9.88 4.92 1.24
CA TYR A 71 11.25 5.09 0.75
C TYR A 71 11.37 6.14 -0.36
N GLY A 72 12.61 6.45 -0.72
CA GLY A 72 12.93 7.48 -1.70
C GLY A 72 12.73 8.92 -1.22
N PRO A 73 12.97 9.90 -2.11
CA PRO A 73 12.75 11.32 -1.85
C PRO A 73 11.26 11.67 -1.88
N ILE A 74 10.94 12.89 -1.42
CA ILE A 74 9.62 13.48 -1.66
C ILE A 74 9.39 13.58 -3.17
N GLY A 75 8.27 13.06 -3.66
CA GLY A 75 7.94 12.92 -5.07
C GLY A 75 8.26 11.54 -5.66
N GLY A 76 8.83 10.62 -4.88
CA GLY A 76 9.15 9.26 -5.32
C GLY A 76 10.49 9.15 -6.05
N GLU A 77 10.93 7.91 -6.27
CA GLU A 77 12.13 7.64 -7.07
C GLU A 77 11.89 8.04 -8.53
N THR A 78 12.80 8.82 -9.10
CA THR A 78 12.84 9.03 -10.55
C THR A 78 13.49 7.83 -11.20
N ALA A 79 12.94 7.33 -12.31
CA ALA A 79 13.66 6.38 -13.15
C ALA A 79 15.05 6.96 -13.44
N GLY A 80 16.09 6.30 -12.94
CA GLY A 80 17.47 6.74 -13.14
C GLY A 80 17.73 6.92 -14.63
N GLY A 81 18.23 8.11 -15.01
CA GLY A 81 18.75 8.35 -16.35
C GLY A 81 19.98 7.50 -16.66
#